data_AF-A0A957LV18-F1
#
_entry.id   AF-A0A957LV18-F1
#
_cell.length_a   1.000
_cell.length_b   1.000
_cell.length_c   1.000
_cell.angle_alpha   90.00
_cell.angle_beta   90.00
_cell.angle_gamma   90.00
#
_symmetry.space_group_name_H-M   'P 1'
#
loop_
_entity.id
_entity.type
_entity.pdbx_description
1 polymer ?
#
loop_
_entity_poly.entity_id
_entity_poly.type
_entity_poly.pdbx_seq_one_letter_code
_entity_poly.pdbx_strand_id
1 'polypeptide(L)'
;DIPEEDIGEYSGEKKEIKPITIATYNIITHRKKKGGEFTHFNLFSANNWGLIVYDEVHLLPAPVFRMTSELQAKRRLGLTATLVREDGLEEDVFSLIGPKKYDVPWKELEKQSWIANAKCIEIRVDMDEELRMKYSLSDDREK
;
A
#
# COMPACT_ATOMS: atom_id res chain seq x y z
N ASP A 1 14.80 1.88 24.56
CA ASP A 1 13.70 1.02 24.08
C ASP A 1 12.37 1.71 24.22
N ILE A 2 11.44 1.41 23.34
CA ILE A 2 10.09 1.97 23.34
C ILE A 2 9.21 1.06 24.23
N PRO A 3 8.52 1.60 25.24
CA PRO A 3 7.57 0.85 26.07
C PRO A 3 6.41 0.28 25.23
N GLU A 4 5.97 -0.95 25.52
CA GLU A 4 4.84 -1.58 24.81
C GLU A 4 3.51 -0.84 25.05
N GLU A 5 3.39 -0.17 26.20
CA GLU A 5 2.27 0.72 26.53
C GLU A 5 2.15 1.94 25.61
N ASP A 6 3.23 2.33 24.93
CA ASP A 6 3.22 3.43 23.95
C ASP A 6 2.84 2.99 22.53
N ILE A 7 2.69 1.67 22.30
CA ILE A 7 2.36 1.08 20.99
C ILE A 7 0.89 0.64 20.98
N GLY A 8 0.12 1.18 20.04
CA GLY A 8 -1.30 0.91 19.84
C GLY A 8 -1.61 0.38 18.46
N GLU A 9 -2.67 -0.41 18.38
CA GLU A 9 -3.21 -0.95 17.14
C GLU A 9 -4.60 -0.33 16.88
N TYR A 10 -4.75 0.25 15.69
CA TYR A 10 -6.00 0.78 15.18
C TYR A 10 -6.43 0.00 13.94
N SER A 11 -7.18 -1.08 14.17
CA SER A 11 -7.68 -2.02 13.18
C SER A 11 -9.19 -2.26 13.33
N GLY A 12 -9.73 -3.25 12.61
CA GLY A 12 -11.11 -3.68 12.80
C GLY A 12 -11.34 -4.34 14.17
N GLU A 13 -10.30 -4.94 14.75
CA GLU A 13 -10.37 -5.72 15.99
C GLU A 13 -10.07 -4.87 17.23
N LYS A 14 -9.04 -4.01 17.14
CA LYS A 14 -8.62 -3.11 18.23
C LYS A 14 -8.67 -1.66 17.79
N LYS A 15 -9.06 -0.76 18.70
CA LYS A 15 -9.18 0.67 18.45
C LYS A 15 -8.40 1.47 19.48
N GLU A 16 -7.13 1.11 19.63
CA GLU A 16 -6.25 1.73 20.61
C GLU A 16 -5.40 2.81 19.96
N ILE A 17 -5.50 4.01 20.48
CA ILE A 17 -4.69 5.15 20.03
C ILE A 17 -3.68 5.46 21.13
N LYS A 18 -2.41 5.42 20.75
CA LYS A 18 -1.25 5.62 21.61
C LYS A 18 -0.20 6.48 20.87
N PRO A 19 0.87 6.94 21.55
CA PRO A 19 1.91 7.76 20.91
C PRO A 19 2.44 7.16 19.60
N ILE A 20 2.55 5.84 19.52
CA ILE A 20 2.81 5.09 18.29
C ILE A 20 1.57 4.27 17.97
N THR A 21 0.88 4.60 16.89
CA THR A 21 -0.33 3.88 16.46
C THR A 21 -0.13 3.27 15.09
N ILE A 22 -0.37 1.97 14.98
CA ILE A 22 -0.31 1.22 13.72
C ILE A 22 -1.74 1.04 13.21
N ALA A 23 -1.98 1.37 11.94
CA ALA A 23 -3.30 1.28 11.32
C ALA A 23 -3.22 0.76 9.89
N THR A 24 -4.31 0.16 9.40
CA THR A 24 -4.42 -0.30 8.01
C THR A 24 -5.12 0.72 7.12
N TYR A 25 -4.81 0.79 5.83
CA TYR A 25 -5.50 1.72 4.92
C TYR A 25 -7.02 1.48 4.86
N ASN A 26 -7.47 0.23 5.02
CA ASN A 26 -8.88 -0.13 4.98
C ASN A 26 -9.68 0.51 6.11
N ILE A 27 -9.14 0.58 7.33
CA ILE A 27 -9.85 1.21 8.44
C ILE A 27 -9.91 2.73 8.26
N ILE A 28 -8.86 3.33 7.69
CA ILE A 28 -8.78 4.78 7.42
C ILE A 28 -9.79 5.16 6.33
N THR A 29 -9.89 4.32 5.31
CA THR A 29 -10.77 4.53 4.16
C THR A 29 -12.20 4.08 4.39
N HIS A 30 -12.50 3.49 5.56
CA HIS A 30 -13.83 3.01 5.87
C HIS A 30 -14.86 4.15 5.89
N ARG A 31 -15.99 3.89 5.22
CA ARG A 31 -17.14 4.81 5.11
C ARG A 31 -18.42 4.04 5.37
N LYS A 32 -19.32 4.61 6.17
CA LYS A 32 -20.65 4.03 6.44
C LYS A 32 -21.58 4.00 5.21
N LYS A 33 -21.39 4.94 4.27
CA LYS A 33 -22.15 5.04 3.02
C LYS A 33 -21.22 5.43 1.87
N LYS A 34 -21.51 4.97 0.66
CA LYS A 34 -20.76 5.36 -0.55
C LYS A 34 -20.86 6.88 -0.74
N GLY A 35 -19.72 7.56 -0.74
CA GLY A 35 -19.63 9.03 -0.80
C GLY A 35 -19.74 9.77 0.54
N GLY A 36 -19.94 9.08 1.66
CA GLY A 36 -19.94 9.69 3.00
C GLY A 36 -18.53 9.99 3.52
N GLU A 37 -18.47 10.72 4.64
CA GLU A 37 -17.23 11.01 5.34
C GLU A 37 -16.55 9.73 5.86
N PHE A 38 -15.23 9.79 5.94
CA PHE A 38 -14.42 8.73 6.50
C PHE A 38 -14.60 8.69 8.02
N THR A 39 -15.19 7.60 8.50
CA THR A 39 -15.60 7.45 9.90
C THR A 39 -14.46 7.57 10.91
N HIS A 40 -13.25 7.18 10.50
CA HIS A 40 -12.07 7.14 11.37
C HIS A 40 -11.05 8.23 11.00
N PHE A 41 -11.38 9.12 10.07
CA PHE A 41 -10.43 10.12 9.58
C PHE A 41 -10.10 11.19 10.62
N ASN A 42 -11.07 11.56 11.46
CA ASN A 42 -10.86 12.54 12.53
C ASN A 42 -9.72 12.15 13.47
N LEU A 43 -9.31 10.87 13.52
CA LEU A 43 -8.17 10.41 14.32
C LEU A 43 -6.82 10.94 13.82
N PHE A 44 -6.68 11.17 12.51
CA PHE A 44 -5.47 11.74 11.91
C PHE A 44 -5.38 13.25 12.12
N SER A 45 -6.54 13.90 12.20
CA SER A 45 -6.64 15.36 12.38
C SER A 45 -6.69 15.78 13.85
N ALA A 46 -7.26 14.95 14.73
CA ALA A 46 -7.40 15.25 16.16
C ALA A 46 -6.08 15.18 16.94
N ASN A 47 -5.14 14.35 16.47
CA ASN A 47 -3.84 14.18 17.13
C ASN A 47 -2.71 14.86 16.35
N ASN A 48 -1.77 15.47 17.07
CA ASN A 48 -0.60 16.11 16.48
C ASN A 48 0.53 15.10 16.20
N TRP A 49 0.31 14.19 15.25
CA TRP A 49 1.30 13.20 14.83
C TRP A 49 2.58 13.88 14.29
N GLY A 50 3.74 13.57 14.86
CA GLY A 50 5.02 14.13 14.41
C GLY A 50 5.58 13.50 13.12
N LEU A 51 5.27 12.21 12.88
CA LEU A 51 5.69 11.45 11.71
C LEU A 51 4.56 10.51 11.29
N ILE A 52 4.32 10.41 9.98
CA ILE A 52 3.44 9.41 9.39
C ILE A 52 4.29 8.53 8.46
N VAL A 53 4.22 7.21 8.68
CA VAL A 53 4.87 6.21 7.85
C VAL A 53 3.80 5.50 7.02
N TYR A 54 3.97 5.53 5.71
CA TYR A 54 3.14 4.81 4.76
C TYR A 54 3.93 3.60 4.28
N ASP A 55 3.38 2.41 4.48
CA ASP A 55 3.94 1.18 3.93
C ASP A 55 3.25 0.82 2.61
N GLU A 56 3.99 0.19 1.71
CA GLU A 56 3.61 -0.13 0.33
C GLU A 56 2.86 1.02 -0.36
N VAL A 57 3.53 2.17 -0.47
CA VAL A 57 2.90 3.40 -0.99
C VAL A 57 2.34 3.26 -2.41
N HIS A 58 2.80 2.26 -3.16
CA HIS A 58 2.28 1.94 -4.49
C HIS A 58 0.83 1.42 -4.46
N LEU A 59 0.36 0.90 -3.31
CA LEU A 59 -1.00 0.40 -3.12
C LEU A 59 -1.97 1.47 -2.58
N LEU A 60 -1.50 2.71 -2.39
CA LEU A 60 -2.33 3.75 -1.81
C LEU A 60 -3.61 3.96 -2.66
N PRO A 61 -4.80 3.87 -2.06
CA PRO A 61 -6.04 4.15 -2.78
C PRO A 61 -6.13 5.65 -3.12
N ALA A 62 -6.59 6.00 -4.33
CA ALA A 62 -6.84 7.39 -4.76
C ALA A 62 -7.60 8.27 -3.72
N PRO A 63 -8.59 7.74 -2.97
CA PRO A 63 -9.25 8.52 -1.92
C PRO A 63 -8.35 8.89 -0.72
N VAL A 64 -7.28 8.12 -0.43
CA VAL A 64 -6.33 8.44 0.66
C VAL A 64 -5.43 9.61 0.28
N PHE A 65 -5.06 9.72 -1.00
CA PHE A 65 -4.24 10.82 -1.52
C PHE A 65 -4.86 12.18 -1.26
N ARG A 66 -6.14 12.33 -1.60
CA ARG A 66 -6.84 13.62 -1.47
C ARG A 66 -7.05 14.04 -0.02
N MET A 67 -7.03 13.09 0.92
CA MET A 67 -7.31 13.33 2.33
C MET A 67 -6.04 13.63 3.13
N THR A 68 -4.93 13.01 2.75
CA THR A 68 -3.65 13.23 3.42
C THR A 68 -3.00 14.56 3.03
N SER A 69 -3.40 15.18 1.92
CA SER A 69 -2.99 16.55 1.56
C SER A 69 -3.42 17.60 2.60
N GLU A 70 -4.51 17.38 3.34
CA GLU A 70 -5.01 18.29 4.39
C GLU A 70 -4.15 18.25 5.68
N LEU A 71 -3.31 17.23 5.84
CA LEU A 71 -2.40 17.08 6.99
C LEU A 71 -1.08 17.85 6.79
N GLN A 72 -1.17 19.13 6.42
CA GLN A 72 -0.10 20.00 5.88
C GLN A 72 1.15 20.22 6.78
N ALA A 73 1.20 19.72 8.03
CA ALA A 73 2.27 20.04 8.97
C ALA A 73 3.16 18.86 9.41
N LYS A 74 2.92 17.65 8.86
CA LYS A 74 3.48 16.41 9.40
C LYS A 74 4.59 15.87 8.51
N ARG A 75 5.68 15.39 9.11
CA ARG A 75 6.74 14.67 8.37
C ARG A 75 6.16 13.36 7.84
N ARG A 76 6.52 13.00 6.62
CA ARG A 76 6.01 11.81 5.93
C ARG A 76 7.16 10.96 5.43
N LEU A 77 7.01 9.66 5.57
CA LEU A 77 7.92 8.66 5.03
C LEU A 77 7.11 7.63 4.27
N GLY A 78 7.44 7.43 3.00
CA GLY A 78 6.87 6.37 2.17
C GLY A 78 7.87 5.23 2.04
N LEU A 79 7.41 4.02 2.32
CA LEU A 79 8.15 2.78 2.11
C LEU A 79 7.45 2.01 0.98
N THR A 80 8.24 1.48 0.06
CA THR A 80 7.74 0.59 -1.00
C THR A 80 8.89 -0.23 -1.56
N ALA A 81 8.61 -1.48 -1.91
CA ALA A 81 9.54 -2.31 -2.66
C ALA A 81 9.52 -1.98 -4.17
N THR A 82 8.38 -1.54 -4.68
CA THR A 82 8.15 -1.22 -6.09
C THR A 82 7.59 0.18 -6.23
N LEU A 83 8.24 1.02 -7.02
CA LEU A 83 7.76 2.39 -7.25
C LEU A 83 6.85 2.50 -8.47
N VAL A 84 6.87 1.49 -9.33
CA VAL A 84 6.13 1.45 -10.59
C VAL A 84 4.69 1.05 -10.30
N ARG A 85 3.73 1.89 -10.71
CA ARG A 85 2.31 1.52 -10.73
C ARG A 85 1.87 1.18 -12.15
N GLU A 86 1.03 0.16 -12.29
CA GLU A 86 0.47 -0.24 -13.59
C GLU A 86 -0.40 0.84 -14.24
N ASP A 87 -0.95 1.76 -13.44
CA ASP A 87 -1.81 2.86 -13.88
C ASP A 87 -1.03 4.16 -14.20
N GLY A 88 0.29 4.18 -14.02
CA GLY A 88 1.14 5.36 -14.29
C GLY A 88 0.94 6.53 -13.32
N LEU A 89 0.16 6.37 -12.24
CA LEU A 89 -0.12 7.42 -11.25
C LEU A 89 0.91 7.45 -10.11
N GLU A 90 2.16 7.18 -10.43
CA GLU A 90 3.29 7.22 -9.49
C GLU A 90 3.64 8.67 -9.08
N GLU A 91 3.41 9.65 -9.96
CA GLU A 91 3.64 11.07 -9.66
C GLU A 91 2.75 11.61 -8.52
N ASP A 92 1.58 11.02 -8.33
CA ASP A 92 0.67 11.37 -7.23
C ASP A 92 1.31 11.04 -5.86
N VAL A 93 2.13 9.97 -5.79
CA VAL A 93 2.84 9.56 -4.55
C VAL A 93 3.90 10.59 -4.18
N PHE A 94 4.66 11.08 -5.17
CA PHE A 94 5.66 12.11 -4.91
C PHE A 94 5.04 13.43 -4.50
N SER A 95 3.91 13.78 -5.11
CA SER A 95 3.15 14.98 -4.74
C SER A 95 2.65 14.92 -3.30
N LEU A 96 2.36 13.72 -2.80
CA LEU A 96 1.78 13.53 -1.47
C LEU A 96 2.81 13.40 -0.35
N ILE A 97 3.81 12.54 -0.55
CA ILE A 97 4.78 12.17 0.49
C ILE A 97 6.04 13.02 0.34
N GLY A 98 6.40 13.36 -0.89
CA GLY A 98 7.63 14.03 -1.25
C GLY A 98 8.45 13.22 -2.25
N PRO A 99 9.58 13.79 -2.71
CA PRO A 99 10.42 13.16 -3.72
C PRO A 99 11.09 11.88 -3.20
N LYS A 100 11.38 10.94 -4.10
CA LYS A 100 12.20 9.75 -3.80
C LYS A 100 13.54 10.18 -3.20
N LYS A 101 13.82 9.72 -1.98
CA LYS A 101 15.07 10.04 -1.27
C LYS A 101 16.16 8.98 -1.44
N TYR A 102 15.76 7.73 -1.54
CA TYR A 102 16.67 6.59 -1.60
C TYR A 102 16.02 5.46 -2.39
N ASP A 103 16.83 4.71 -3.13
CA ASP A 103 16.41 3.57 -3.94
C ASP A 103 17.62 2.65 -4.11
N VAL A 104 17.40 1.34 -3.98
CA VAL A 104 18.43 0.32 -4.17
C VAL A 104 17.84 -0.79 -5.03
N PRO A 105 18.45 -1.09 -6.19
CA PRO A 105 18.00 -2.22 -6.99
C PRO A 105 18.15 -3.53 -6.21
N TRP A 106 17.11 -4.36 -6.21
CA TRP A 106 17.13 -5.67 -5.52
C TRP A 106 18.31 -6.56 -5.96
N LYS A 107 18.76 -6.45 -7.21
CA LYS A 107 19.96 -7.15 -7.74
C LYS A 107 21.25 -6.77 -7.03
N GLU A 108 21.36 -5.56 -6.49
CA GLU A 108 22.52 -5.17 -5.69
C GLU A 108 22.47 -5.79 -4.29
N LEU A 109 21.27 -5.84 -3.69
CA LEU A 109 21.05 -6.51 -2.41
C LEU A 109 21.30 -8.02 -2.50
N GLU A 110 20.92 -8.65 -3.61
CA GLU A 110 21.21 -10.05 -3.95
C GLU A 110 22.73 -10.29 -4.06
N LYS A 111 23.44 -9.44 -4.82
CA LYS A 111 24.92 -9.51 -4.94
C LYS A 111 25.64 -9.35 -3.60
N GLN A 112 25.11 -8.52 -2.71
CA GLN A 112 25.66 -8.28 -1.38
C GLN A 112 25.23 -9.34 -0.35
N SER A 113 24.48 -10.37 -0.76
CA SER A 113 23.95 -11.42 0.12
C SER A 113 23.01 -10.93 1.23
N TRP A 114 22.35 -9.78 1.03
CA TRP A 114 21.25 -9.32 1.90
C TRP A 114 19.92 -10.01 1.54
N ILE A 115 19.75 -10.41 0.28
CA ILE A 115 18.56 -11.11 -0.23
C ILE A 115 19.01 -12.41 -0.92
N ALA A 116 18.20 -13.46 -0.81
CA ALA A 116 18.45 -14.75 -1.45
C ALA A 116 18.34 -14.67 -2.98
N ASN A 117 19.16 -15.46 -3.68
CA ASN A 117 19.10 -15.53 -5.14
C ASN A 117 17.79 -16.17 -5.62
N ALA A 118 17.06 -15.49 -6.49
CA ALA A 118 15.79 -15.99 -7.04
C ALA A 118 15.99 -16.54 -8.46
N LYS A 119 15.56 -17.79 -8.69
CA LYS A 119 15.61 -18.42 -10.02
C LYS A 119 14.20 -18.48 -10.62
N CYS A 120 13.87 -17.51 -11.47
CA CYS A 120 12.58 -17.45 -12.16
C CYS A 120 12.60 -18.36 -13.40
N ILE A 121 11.71 -19.35 -13.46
CA ILE A 121 11.56 -20.27 -14.59
C ILE A 121 10.09 -20.26 -15.01
N GLU A 122 9.83 -19.79 -16.23
CA GLU A 122 8.50 -19.85 -16.84
C GLU A 122 8.37 -21.17 -17.62
N ILE A 123 7.49 -22.06 -17.18
CA ILE A 123 7.19 -23.32 -17.87
C ILE A 123 5.85 -23.14 -18.58
N ARG A 124 5.91 -23.01 -19.91
CA ARG A 124 4.71 -22.99 -20.75
C ARG A 124 4.24 -24.41 -21.01
N VAL A 125 2.97 -24.65 -20.79
CA VAL A 125 2.32 -25.94 -21.04
C VAL A 125 1.27 -25.73 -22.12
N ASP A 126 1.26 -26.61 -23.11
CA ASP A 126 0.25 -26.57 -24.15
C ASP A 126 -1.13 -26.89 -23.57
N MET A 127 -2.12 -26.10 -23.95
CA MET A 127 -3.51 -26.38 -23.61
C MET A 127 -3.99 -27.57 -24.44
N ASP A 128 -4.65 -28.52 -23.77
CA ASP A 128 -5.29 -29.65 -24.43
C ASP A 128 -6.24 -29.18 -25.55
N GLU A 129 -6.28 -29.90 -26.67
CA GLU A 129 -6.97 -29.46 -27.88
C GLU A 129 -8.49 -29.31 -27.68
N GLU A 130 -9.12 -30.17 -26.86
CA GLU A 130 -10.55 -30.06 -26.55
C GLU A 130 -10.85 -28.83 -25.68
N LEU A 131 -9.98 -28.57 -24.69
CA LEU A 131 -10.07 -27.39 -23.82
C LEU A 131 -9.82 -26.11 -24.60
N ARG A 132 -8.88 -26.14 -25.55
CA ARG A 132 -8.58 -25.00 -26.43
C ARG A 132 -9.75 -24.65 -27.33
N MET A 133 -10.43 -25.64 -27.91
CA MET A 133 -11.64 -25.40 -28.70
C MET A 133 -12.77 -24.80 -27.85
N LYS A 134 -13.03 -25.36 -26.66
CA LYS A 134 -14.04 -24.83 -25.74
C LYS A 134 -13.71 -23.39 -25.33
N TYR A 135 -12.49 -23.12 -24.89
CA TYR A 135 -12.02 -21.79 -24.51
C TYR A 135 -12.15 -20.77 -25.65
N SER A 136 -11.83 -21.18 -26.88
CA SER A 136 -11.92 -20.31 -28.05
C SER A 136 -13.37 -19.95 -28.42
N LEU A 137 -14.32 -20.81 -28.08
CA LEU A 137 -15.75 -20.65 -28.37
C LEU A 137 -16.54 -20.02 -27.21
N SER A 138 -16.01 -20.01 -25.98
CA SER A 138 -16.62 -19.37 -24.83
C SER A 138 -16.66 -17.85 -24.96
N ASP A 139 -17.69 -17.22 -24.41
CA ASP A 139 -17.71 -15.76 -24.20
C ASP A 139 -16.73 -15.35 -23.09
N ASP A 140 -16.31 -14.08 -23.03
CA ASP A 140 -15.30 -13.58 -22.07
C ASP A 140 -15.67 -13.77 -20.58
N ARG A 141 -16.94 -14.08 -20.27
CA ARG A 141 -17.39 -14.44 -18.91
C ARG A 141 -17.27 -15.93 -18.59
N GLU A 142 -17.07 -16.78 -19.59
CA GLU A 142 -17.02 -18.25 -19.52
C GLU A 142 -15.68 -18.83 -20.04
N LYS A 143 -14.72 -17.96 -20.38
CA LYS A 143 -13.30 -18.26 -20.59
C LYS A 143 -12.57 -18.34 -19.25
#